data_AF-A0A9E2MQ46-F1
#
_entry.id   AF-A0A9E2MQ46-F1
#
_cell.length_a   1.000
_cell.length_b   1.000
_cell.length_c   1.000
_cell.angle_alpha   90.00
_cell.angle_beta   90.00
_cell.angle_gamma   90.00
#
_symmetry.space_group_name_H-M   'P 1'
#
loop_
_entity.id
_entity.type
_entity.pdbx_description
1 polymer ?
#
loop_
_entity_poly.entity_id
_entity_poly.type
_entity_poly.pdbx_seq_one_letter_code
_entity_poly.pdbx_strand_id
1 'polypeptide(L)'
;MSLVNKLTPINLLEEKRKFFTDENYNPQFVYEEKPAAQILYKHGYPQTKYLNLAQTILEKAYYQRNENELNELKGTLVSQQKVTQKTIDFLDIYQLKNRFKIIWSNSFVARTTITADTIKFKLPADFRQQDLLGMLYHEIGTHALRRINYEQQPWYKSKKKYGFANYLKTEEGLAGLHSLFPLNFQYAYYSALSYISVAFAQQHSFVELWNFLKKYVDHPEKRWAKTLRKKRGLEDTSQPGGFTKDLVYFEGIVKVWKYLKQNDFDITNLYLGKIALEDITKSLKMNPKFKPLLPSFFVVNKEKYASTINQIGQKNMFNQI
;
A
#
# COMPACT_ATOMS: atom_id res chain seq x y z
N MET A 1 0.09 -14.23 -17.11
CA MET A 1 0.83 -12.96 -16.93
C MET A 1 0.19 -12.13 -15.81
N SER A 2 0.96 -11.40 -14.99
CA SER A 2 0.37 -10.58 -13.90
C SER A 2 -0.46 -9.42 -14.48
N LEU A 3 -1.49 -8.95 -13.77
CA LEU A 3 -2.27 -7.77 -14.21
C LEU A 3 -1.38 -6.54 -14.39
N VAL A 4 -0.33 -6.42 -13.58
CA VAL A 4 0.64 -5.31 -13.72
C VAL A 4 1.38 -5.41 -15.04
N ASN A 5 1.79 -6.62 -15.47
CA ASN A 5 2.47 -6.81 -16.75
C ASN A 5 1.56 -6.45 -17.93
N LYS A 6 0.28 -6.84 -17.88
CA LYS A 6 -0.72 -6.46 -18.91
C LYS A 6 -0.95 -4.95 -19.00
N LEU A 7 -0.66 -4.20 -17.94
CA LEU A 7 -0.80 -2.75 -17.87
C LEU A 7 0.55 -2.02 -17.92
N THR A 8 1.61 -2.69 -18.39
CA THR A 8 2.90 -2.05 -18.66
C THR A 8 3.00 -1.77 -20.16
N PRO A 9 3.16 -0.51 -20.59
CA PRO A 9 3.35 -0.19 -22.00
C PRO A 9 4.60 -0.85 -22.58
N ILE A 10 4.54 -1.34 -23.82
CA ILE A 10 5.69 -1.93 -24.51
C ILE A 10 6.70 -0.86 -24.94
N ASN A 11 6.24 0.35 -25.23
CA ASN A 11 7.06 1.51 -25.58
C ASN A 11 7.41 2.39 -24.36
N LEU A 12 7.28 1.87 -23.13
CA LEU A 12 7.42 2.67 -21.91
C LEU A 12 8.76 3.43 -21.82
N LEU A 13 9.88 2.79 -22.20
CA LEU A 13 11.20 3.40 -22.12
C LEU A 13 11.38 4.52 -23.15
N GLU A 14 10.78 4.38 -24.33
CA GLU A 14 10.80 5.40 -25.39
C GLU A 14 9.98 6.62 -24.96
N GLU A 15 8.73 6.40 -24.54
CA GLU A 15 7.83 7.47 -24.10
C GLU A 15 8.37 8.22 -22.88
N LYS A 16 9.05 7.50 -21.99
CA LYS A 16 9.76 8.13 -20.87
C LYS A 16 10.85 9.08 -21.36
N ARG A 17 11.66 8.70 -22.34
CA ARG A 17 12.72 9.58 -22.90
C ARG A 17 12.12 10.81 -23.58
N LYS A 18 11.06 10.64 -24.38
CA LYS A 18 10.33 11.76 -25.01
C LYS A 18 9.82 12.74 -23.95
N PHE A 19 9.16 12.23 -22.92
CA PHE A 19 8.63 13.05 -21.82
C PHE A 19 9.72 13.82 -21.06
N PHE A 20 10.86 13.20 -20.76
CA PHE A 20 11.96 13.91 -20.09
C PHE A 20 12.70 14.88 -21.01
N THR A 21 12.46 14.82 -22.32
CA THR A 21 12.96 15.81 -23.29
C THR A 21 12.02 17.02 -23.35
N ASP A 22 10.71 16.79 -23.26
CA ASP A 22 9.68 17.84 -23.18
C ASP A 22 8.61 17.47 -22.14
N GLU A 23 8.66 18.09 -20.96
CA GLU A 23 7.71 17.83 -19.87
C GLU A 23 6.27 18.35 -20.16
N ASN A 24 6.03 18.96 -21.34
CA ASN A 24 4.69 19.35 -21.80
C ASN A 24 4.07 18.33 -22.76
N TYR A 25 4.81 17.30 -23.16
CA TYR A 25 4.32 16.23 -24.01
C TYR A 25 3.50 15.21 -23.20
N ASN A 26 2.33 14.79 -23.72
CA ASN A 26 1.57 13.68 -23.13
C ASN A 26 2.03 12.35 -23.75
N PRO A 27 2.63 11.43 -22.96
CA PRO A 27 3.05 10.11 -23.44
C PRO A 27 1.95 9.36 -24.20
N GLN A 28 2.31 8.67 -25.26
CA GLN A 28 1.40 7.85 -26.05
C GLN A 28 1.78 6.38 -25.87
N PHE A 29 1.03 5.67 -25.03
CA PHE A 29 1.38 4.30 -24.64
C PHE A 29 0.82 3.27 -25.60
N VAL A 30 1.64 2.28 -25.91
CA VAL A 30 1.26 1.09 -26.69
C VAL A 30 1.23 -0.11 -25.76
N TYR A 31 0.19 -0.92 -25.84
CA TYR A 31 0.03 -2.15 -25.08
C TYR A 31 -0.05 -3.35 -26.03
N GLU A 32 0.42 -4.51 -25.56
CA GLU A 32 0.31 -5.77 -26.30
C GLU A 32 -1.16 -6.15 -26.58
N GLU A 33 -2.04 -5.91 -25.60
CA GLU A 33 -3.49 -6.02 -25.72
C GLU A 33 -4.14 -4.77 -25.14
N LYS A 34 -5.14 -4.20 -25.82
CA LYS A 34 -5.86 -3.03 -25.32
C LYS A 34 -6.54 -3.37 -23.98
N PRO A 35 -6.22 -2.66 -22.88
CA PRO A 35 -6.82 -2.96 -21.58
C PRO A 35 -8.31 -2.67 -21.56
N ALA A 36 -9.13 -3.66 -21.15
CA ALA A 36 -10.56 -3.46 -20.99
C ALA A 36 -10.86 -2.42 -19.90
N ALA A 37 -11.79 -1.50 -20.14
CA ALA A 37 -12.19 -0.46 -19.19
C ALA A 37 -12.58 -1.04 -17.81
N GLN A 38 -13.28 -2.18 -17.80
CA GLN A 38 -13.68 -2.90 -16.59
C GLN A 38 -12.49 -3.27 -15.68
N ILE A 39 -11.30 -3.50 -16.26
CA ILE A 39 -10.07 -3.78 -15.50
C ILE A 39 -9.55 -2.51 -14.86
N LEU A 40 -9.57 -1.38 -15.58
CA LEU A 40 -9.05 -0.10 -15.12
C LEU A 40 -9.86 0.46 -13.96
N TYR A 41 -11.19 0.32 -14.04
CA TYR A 41 -12.14 0.88 -13.09
C TYR A 41 -12.70 -0.15 -12.09
N LYS A 42 -12.13 -1.36 -12.04
CA LYS A 42 -12.57 -2.45 -11.15
C LYS A 42 -12.68 -2.04 -9.68
N HIS A 43 -11.87 -1.07 -9.25
CA HIS A 43 -11.81 -0.62 -7.86
C HIS A 43 -12.79 0.53 -7.55
N GLY A 44 -13.62 0.91 -8.53
CA GLY A 44 -14.56 2.00 -8.45
C GLY A 44 -13.94 3.35 -8.82
N TYR A 45 -14.67 4.41 -8.49
CA TYR A 45 -14.28 5.80 -8.69
C TYR A 45 -14.03 6.50 -7.33
N PRO A 46 -13.21 7.56 -7.31
CA PRO A 46 -13.03 8.36 -6.10
C PRO A 46 -14.37 8.89 -5.57
N GLN A 47 -14.53 8.89 -4.25
CA GLN A 47 -15.72 9.43 -3.59
C GLN A 47 -15.36 10.72 -2.85
N THR A 48 -16.26 11.71 -2.92
CA THR A 48 -16.06 13.06 -2.36
C THR A 48 -15.62 13.03 -0.89
N LYS A 49 -16.24 12.19 -0.06
CA LYS A 49 -15.87 12.10 1.37
C LYS A 49 -14.41 11.70 1.61
N TYR A 50 -13.89 10.74 0.85
CA TYR A 50 -12.49 10.32 0.96
C TYR A 50 -11.56 11.35 0.32
N LEU A 51 -11.99 12.02 -0.75
CA LEU A 51 -11.21 13.08 -1.38
C LEU A 51 -10.99 14.27 -0.42
N ASN A 52 -12.06 14.76 0.21
CA ASN A 52 -12.01 15.86 1.17
C ASN A 52 -11.09 15.49 2.35
N LEU A 53 -11.28 14.30 2.93
CA LEU A 53 -10.44 13.83 4.03
C LEU A 53 -8.96 13.69 3.62
N ALA A 54 -8.70 13.15 2.43
CA ALA A 54 -7.35 13.01 1.91
C ALA A 54 -6.67 14.39 1.72
N GLN A 55 -7.40 15.39 1.22
CA GLN A 55 -6.91 16.75 1.05
C GLN A 55 -6.52 17.35 2.40
N THR A 56 -7.40 17.27 3.40
CA THR A 56 -7.11 17.77 4.76
C THR A 56 -5.88 17.09 5.38
N ILE A 57 -5.73 15.77 5.24
CA ILE A 57 -4.54 15.05 5.74
C ILE A 57 -3.27 15.55 5.02
N LEU A 58 -3.35 15.73 3.70
CA LEU A 58 -2.20 16.14 2.90
C LEU A 58 -1.76 17.57 3.22
N GLU A 59 -2.71 18.50 3.34
CA GLU A 59 -2.47 19.88 3.76
C GLU A 59 -1.81 19.93 5.14
N LYS A 60 -2.32 19.19 6.12
CA LYS A 60 -1.72 19.13 7.47
C LYS A 60 -0.32 18.52 7.46
N ALA A 61 -0.10 17.49 6.64
CA ALA A 61 1.19 16.82 6.57
C ALA A 61 2.26 17.74 5.96
N TYR A 62 1.93 18.41 4.85
CA TYR A 62 2.83 19.31 4.12
C TYR A 62 2.80 20.76 4.61
N TYR A 63 2.05 21.08 5.68
CA TYR A 63 2.05 22.42 6.26
C TYR A 63 3.46 22.80 6.72
N GLN A 64 4.05 23.80 6.05
CA GLN A 64 5.42 24.25 6.24
C GLN A 64 6.45 23.11 6.14
N ARG A 65 6.16 22.08 5.31
CA ARG A 65 7.05 20.93 5.09
C ARG A 65 7.10 20.51 3.62
N ASN A 66 8.26 20.06 3.17
CA ASN A 66 8.48 19.42 1.87
C ASN A 66 8.69 17.89 2.00
N GLU A 67 8.88 17.21 0.86
CA GLU A 67 9.06 15.75 0.83
C GLU A 67 10.31 15.30 1.60
N ASN A 68 11.41 16.07 1.54
CA ASN A 68 12.65 15.72 2.20
C ASN A 68 12.52 15.80 3.72
N GLU A 69 11.92 16.87 4.24
CA GLU A 69 11.66 17.02 5.67
C GLU A 69 10.75 15.90 6.19
N LEU A 70 9.70 15.54 5.45
CA LEU A 70 8.84 14.41 5.78
C LEU A 70 9.58 13.06 5.79
N ASN A 71 10.62 12.91 4.95
CA ASN A 71 11.47 11.73 4.96
C ASN A 71 12.41 11.74 6.18
N GLU A 72 13.00 12.87 6.53
CA GLU A 72 13.90 13.00 7.69
C GLU A 72 13.21 12.69 9.01
N LEU A 73 11.92 13.00 9.15
CA LEU A 73 11.10 12.61 10.31
C LEU A 73 11.06 11.08 10.57
N LYS A 74 11.44 10.25 9.60
CA LYS A 74 11.46 8.78 9.71
C LYS A 74 12.78 8.25 10.30
N GLY A 75 13.67 9.13 10.75
CA GLY A 75 14.96 8.79 11.34
C GLY A 75 16.09 8.72 10.32
N THR A 76 17.25 8.23 10.73
CA THR A 76 18.46 8.18 9.89
C THR A 76 18.40 7.06 8.86
N LEU A 77 19.19 7.20 7.78
CA LEU A 77 19.35 6.15 6.76
C LEU A 77 19.93 4.87 7.36
N VAL A 78 19.49 3.73 6.84
CA VAL A 78 19.86 2.40 7.32
C VAL A 78 20.61 1.66 6.22
N SER A 79 21.77 1.10 6.57
CA SER A 79 22.58 0.32 5.62
C SER A 79 21.89 -0.98 5.20
N GLN A 80 22.24 -1.49 4.01
CA GLN A 80 21.72 -2.76 3.50
C GLN A 80 21.94 -3.94 4.48
N GLN A 81 23.10 -4.01 5.11
CA GLN A 81 23.41 -5.03 6.12
C GLN A 81 22.44 -4.94 7.31
N LYS A 82 22.17 -3.72 7.80
CA LYS A 82 21.26 -3.51 8.93
C LYS A 82 19.79 -3.76 8.56
N VAL A 83 19.38 -3.43 7.33
CA VAL A 83 18.05 -3.80 6.80
C VAL A 83 17.89 -5.32 6.77
N THR A 84 18.89 -6.03 6.24
CA THR A 84 18.89 -7.50 6.16
C THR A 84 18.83 -8.12 7.54
N GLN A 85 19.67 -7.68 8.48
CA GLN A 85 19.68 -8.19 9.85
C GLN A 85 18.34 -7.98 10.55
N LYS A 86 17.79 -6.75 10.50
CA LYS A 86 16.48 -6.47 11.11
C LYS A 86 15.35 -7.28 10.50
N THR A 87 15.44 -7.60 9.21
CA THR A 87 14.46 -8.48 8.53
C THR A 87 14.56 -9.90 9.07
N ILE A 88 15.78 -10.44 9.22
CA ILE A 88 16.03 -11.77 9.78
C ILE A 88 15.57 -11.84 11.24
N ASP A 89 15.89 -10.84 12.05
CA ASP A 89 15.47 -10.76 13.45
C ASP A 89 13.94 -10.76 13.56
N PHE A 90 13.25 -9.99 12.71
CA PHE A 90 11.80 -9.93 12.71
C PHE A 90 11.13 -11.23 12.24
N LEU A 91 11.74 -11.95 11.30
CA LEU A 91 11.29 -13.29 10.89
C LEU A 91 11.47 -14.32 12.02
N ASP A 92 12.52 -14.18 12.83
CA ASP A 92 12.84 -15.10 13.92
C ASP A 92 11.78 -15.14 15.01
N ILE A 93 11.19 -13.97 15.30
CA ILE A 93 10.09 -13.83 16.28
C ILE A 93 8.96 -14.83 16.00
N TYR A 94 8.77 -15.19 14.72
CA TYR A 94 7.73 -16.11 14.27
C TYR A 94 8.27 -17.45 13.77
N GLN A 95 9.57 -17.73 13.97
CA GLN A 95 10.27 -18.92 13.47
C GLN A 95 10.21 -19.06 11.93
N LEU A 96 10.23 -17.95 11.21
CA LEU A 96 10.07 -17.88 9.75
C LEU A 96 11.38 -17.69 8.98
N LYS A 97 12.55 -17.75 9.63
CA LYS A 97 13.85 -17.57 8.97
C LYS A 97 14.03 -18.50 7.76
N ASN A 98 13.63 -19.76 7.90
CA ASN A 98 13.75 -20.76 6.83
C ASN A 98 12.60 -20.70 5.81
N ARG A 99 11.55 -19.91 6.07
CA ARG A 99 10.42 -19.75 5.16
C ARG A 99 10.73 -18.78 4.01
N PHE A 100 11.57 -17.78 4.26
CA PHE A 100 11.80 -16.67 3.34
C PHE A 100 13.27 -16.53 2.93
N LYS A 101 13.53 -16.53 1.62
CA LYS A 101 14.80 -16.08 1.05
C LYS A 101 14.82 -14.55 0.95
N ILE A 102 15.92 -13.92 1.31
CA ILE A 102 16.12 -12.47 1.14
C ILE A 102 16.97 -12.23 -0.11
N ILE A 103 16.48 -11.41 -1.04
CA ILE A 103 17.17 -11.11 -2.30
C ILE A 103 17.24 -9.60 -2.50
N TRP A 104 18.42 -9.11 -2.89
CA TRP A 104 18.66 -7.72 -3.25
C TRP A 104 18.95 -7.59 -4.75
N SER A 105 18.35 -6.62 -5.44
CA SER A 105 18.67 -6.35 -6.85
C SER A 105 18.35 -4.90 -7.24
N ASN A 106 19.18 -4.31 -8.10
CA ASN A 106 18.91 -3.00 -8.72
C ASN A 106 17.80 -3.06 -9.79
N SER A 107 17.50 -4.25 -10.32
CA SER A 107 16.44 -4.50 -11.31
C SER A 107 15.04 -4.40 -10.72
N PHE A 108 14.90 -4.47 -9.39
CA PHE A 108 13.58 -4.40 -8.75
C PHE A 108 13.02 -2.97 -8.80
N VAL A 109 11.76 -2.86 -9.18
CA VAL A 109 11.07 -1.56 -9.31
C VAL A 109 10.56 -1.08 -7.94
N ALA A 110 9.91 -1.96 -7.18
CA ALA A 110 9.39 -1.67 -5.86
C ALA A 110 10.52 -1.78 -4.82
N ARG A 111 10.48 -0.90 -3.81
CA ARG A 111 11.45 -0.87 -2.72
C ARG A 111 11.51 -2.19 -1.95
N THR A 112 10.35 -2.75 -1.64
CA THR A 112 10.19 -4.11 -1.09
C THR A 112 9.07 -4.84 -1.81
N THR A 113 9.18 -6.16 -1.95
CA THR A 113 8.07 -7.03 -2.35
C THR A 113 8.19 -8.36 -1.64
N ILE A 114 7.11 -8.81 -1.02
CA ILE A 114 7.02 -10.15 -0.43
C ILE A 114 6.21 -11.09 -1.32
N THR A 115 6.72 -12.30 -1.49
CA THR A 115 6.04 -13.43 -2.16
C THR A 115 5.78 -14.54 -1.16
N ALA A 116 5.42 -15.75 -1.60
CA ALA A 116 5.16 -16.85 -0.68
C ALA A 116 6.42 -17.31 0.09
N ASP A 117 7.61 -17.14 -0.50
CA ASP A 117 8.87 -17.71 0.00
C ASP A 117 10.07 -16.77 -0.14
N THR A 118 9.86 -15.53 -0.63
CA THR A 118 10.94 -14.60 -0.93
C THR A 118 10.57 -13.18 -0.54
N ILE A 119 11.48 -12.49 0.14
CA ILE A 119 11.47 -11.04 0.39
C ILE A 119 12.51 -10.40 -0.54
N LYS A 120 12.03 -9.50 -1.41
CA LYS A 120 12.84 -8.81 -2.41
C LYS A 120 13.04 -7.36 -2.00
N PHE A 121 14.28 -6.89 -2.00
CA PHE A 121 14.65 -5.51 -1.71
C PHE A 121 15.38 -4.87 -2.89
N LYS A 122 15.02 -3.63 -3.23
CA LYS A 122 15.69 -2.86 -4.28
C LYS A 122 17.06 -2.36 -3.82
N LEU A 123 18.05 -2.40 -4.73
CA LEU A 123 19.33 -1.68 -4.58
C LEU A 123 19.29 -0.31 -5.29
N PRO A 124 19.93 0.73 -4.73
CA PRO A 124 20.53 0.76 -3.39
C PRO A 124 19.47 0.76 -2.27
N ALA A 125 19.88 0.43 -1.04
CA ALA A 125 18.98 0.48 0.11
C ALA A 125 18.54 1.93 0.39
N ASP A 126 17.23 2.18 0.35
CA ASP A 126 16.61 3.49 0.61
C ASP A 126 15.58 3.38 1.74
N PHE A 127 16.09 3.14 2.95
CA PHE A 127 15.29 2.97 4.17
C PHE A 127 15.80 3.88 5.28
N ARG A 128 14.86 4.44 6.05
CA ARG A 128 15.14 5.14 7.31
C ARG A 128 14.66 4.30 8.51
N GLN A 129 15.19 4.56 9.70
CA GLN A 129 14.97 3.69 10.87
C GLN A 129 13.50 3.35 11.18
N GLN A 130 12.62 4.35 11.27
CA GLN A 130 11.20 4.16 11.59
C GLN A 130 10.43 3.58 10.38
N ASP A 131 10.80 4.03 9.17
CA ASP A 131 10.24 3.57 7.91
C ASP A 131 10.54 2.09 7.63
N LEU A 132 11.73 1.62 7.99
CA LEU A 132 12.09 0.21 7.93
C LEU A 132 11.20 -0.63 8.84
N LEU A 133 10.97 -0.18 10.08
CA LEU A 133 10.11 -0.90 11.01
C LEU A 133 8.66 -0.92 10.52
N GLY A 134 8.16 0.21 10.00
CA GLY A 134 6.84 0.29 9.37
C GLY A 134 6.70 -0.65 8.17
N MET A 135 7.74 -0.75 7.33
CA MET A 135 7.78 -1.70 6.22
C MET A 135 7.76 -3.15 6.71
N LEU A 136 8.52 -3.51 7.75
CA LEU A 136 8.49 -4.87 8.32
C LEU A 136 7.11 -5.22 8.90
N TYR A 137 6.43 -4.27 9.52
CA TYR A 137 5.08 -4.46 10.04
C TYR A 137 4.04 -4.61 8.92
N HIS A 138 4.22 -3.88 7.82
CA HIS A 138 3.40 -3.97 6.62
C HIS A 138 3.59 -5.32 5.91
N GLU A 139 4.82 -5.63 5.51
CA GLU A 139 5.12 -6.80 4.66
C GLU A 139 5.08 -8.11 5.44
N ILE A 140 5.79 -8.18 6.58
CA ILE A 140 5.88 -9.43 7.35
C ILE A 140 4.74 -9.47 8.36
N GLY A 141 4.66 -8.47 9.23
CA GLY A 141 3.69 -8.42 10.33
C GLY A 141 2.23 -8.48 9.88
N THR A 142 1.94 -8.10 8.62
CA THR A 142 0.60 -8.18 8.04
C THR A 142 0.53 -9.19 6.90
N HIS A 143 1.17 -8.92 5.76
CA HIS A 143 0.94 -9.75 4.57
C HIS A 143 1.43 -11.18 4.71
N ALA A 144 2.62 -11.40 5.29
CA ALA A 144 3.17 -12.74 5.50
C ALA A 144 2.39 -13.52 6.56
N LEU A 145 2.15 -12.93 7.73
CA LEU A 145 1.41 -13.62 8.80
C LEU A 145 -0.02 -13.98 8.36
N ARG A 146 -0.74 -13.05 7.72
CA ARG A 146 -2.08 -13.35 7.18
C ARG A 146 -2.05 -14.38 6.06
N ARG A 147 -0.96 -14.46 5.28
CA ARG A 147 -0.74 -15.52 4.28
C ARG A 147 -0.57 -16.88 4.96
N ILE A 148 0.27 -16.97 5.99
CA ILE A 148 0.54 -18.19 6.74
C ILE A 148 -0.73 -18.69 7.44
N ASN A 149 -1.51 -17.78 8.04
CA ASN A 149 -2.81 -18.14 8.61
C ASN A 149 -3.79 -18.61 7.52
N TYR A 150 -3.80 -17.95 6.36
CA TYR A 150 -4.65 -18.36 5.23
C TYR A 150 -4.29 -19.74 4.68
N GLU A 151 -3.01 -20.13 4.69
CA GLU A 151 -2.52 -21.44 4.26
C GLU A 151 -3.07 -22.59 5.13
N GLN A 152 -3.52 -22.29 6.34
CA GLN A 152 -4.09 -23.25 7.30
C GLN A 152 -5.62 -23.28 7.29
N GLN A 153 -6.28 -22.46 6.45
CA GLN A 153 -7.74 -22.40 6.43
C GLN A 153 -8.37 -23.48 5.55
N PRO A 154 -9.57 -24.01 5.91
CA PRO A 154 -10.32 -24.94 5.07
C PRO A 154 -10.62 -24.42 3.65
N TRP A 155 -10.68 -23.08 3.49
CA TRP A 155 -10.92 -22.43 2.19
C TRP A 155 -9.63 -21.98 1.49
N TYR A 156 -8.46 -22.46 1.91
CA TYR A 156 -7.19 -22.16 1.25
C TYR A 156 -7.27 -22.49 -0.24
N LYS A 157 -6.80 -21.55 -1.08
CA LYS A 157 -6.91 -21.57 -2.56
C LYS A 157 -8.33 -21.68 -3.14
N SER A 158 -9.37 -21.70 -2.30
CA SER A 158 -10.76 -21.97 -2.71
C SER A 158 -11.73 -20.84 -2.37
N LYS A 159 -11.24 -19.63 -2.07
CA LYS A 159 -12.09 -18.46 -1.71
C LYS A 159 -13.25 -18.19 -2.67
N LYS A 160 -13.04 -18.33 -3.99
CA LYS A 160 -14.11 -18.16 -4.98
C LYS A 160 -15.22 -19.22 -4.84
N LYS A 161 -14.85 -20.48 -4.60
CA LYS A 161 -15.78 -21.59 -4.36
C LYS A 161 -16.66 -21.34 -3.14
N TYR A 162 -16.11 -20.76 -2.09
CA TYR A 162 -16.82 -20.44 -0.85
C TYR A 162 -17.46 -19.04 -0.83
N GLY A 163 -17.50 -18.34 -1.97
CA GLY A 163 -18.14 -17.03 -2.08
C GLY A 163 -17.53 -15.96 -1.17
N PHE A 164 -16.22 -15.95 -0.98
CA PHE A 164 -15.53 -14.87 -0.24
C PHE A 164 -15.46 -13.61 -1.10
N ALA A 165 -15.68 -12.46 -0.45
CA ALA A 165 -15.53 -11.14 -1.03
C ALA A 165 -14.05 -10.78 -1.28
N ASN A 166 -13.85 -9.68 -1.99
CA ASN A 166 -12.51 -9.18 -2.27
C ASN A 166 -11.88 -8.54 -1.02
N TYR A 167 -10.90 -9.24 -0.45
CA TYR A 167 -10.20 -8.86 0.78
C TYR A 167 -9.22 -7.68 0.63
N LEU A 168 -8.98 -7.18 -0.59
CA LEU A 168 -7.87 -6.25 -0.85
C LEU A 168 -7.93 -4.97 0.00
N LYS A 169 -9.10 -4.34 0.17
CA LYS A 169 -9.23 -3.15 1.03
C LYS A 169 -8.90 -3.45 2.49
N THR A 170 -9.29 -4.63 2.99
CA THR A 170 -8.99 -5.07 4.37
C THR A 170 -7.52 -5.37 4.56
N GLU A 171 -6.88 -6.00 3.57
CA GLU A 171 -5.47 -6.35 3.58
C GLU A 171 -4.59 -5.10 3.57
N GLU A 172 -4.76 -4.24 2.56
CA GLU A 172 -3.98 -3.02 2.40
C GLU A 172 -4.28 -1.99 3.49
N GLY A 173 -5.53 -1.94 3.95
CA GLY A 173 -5.94 -1.06 5.04
C GLY A 173 -5.26 -1.39 6.37
N LEU A 174 -5.23 -2.67 6.72
CA LEU A 174 -4.56 -3.12 7.94
C LEU A 174 -3.04 -2.93 7.84
N ALA A 175 -2.45 -3.30 6.70
CA ALA A 175 -1.02 -3.13 6.46
C ALA A 175 -0.62 -1.64 6.47
N GLY A 176 -1.47 -0.75 5.96
CA GLY A 176 -1.31 0.69 6.01
C GLY A 176 -1.30 1.23 7.44
N LEU A 177 -2.26 0.82 8.28
CA LEU A 177 -2.28 1.19 9.71
C LEU A 177 -1.04 0.70 10.44
N HIS A 178 -0.64 -0.55 10.24
CA HIS A 178 0.55 -1.12 10.85
C HIS A 178 1.84 -0.41 10.40
N SER A 179 1.89 0.09 9.17
CA SER A 179 3.05 0.86 8.69
C SER A 179 3.21 2.23 9.37
N LEU A 180 2.11 2.83 9.85
CA LEU A 180 2.13 4.09 10.59
C LEU A 180 2.48 3.90 12.06
N PHE A 181 2.23 2.71 12.61
CA PHE A 181 2.41 2.40 14.03
C PHE A 181 3.77 2.81 14.62
N PRO A 182 4.92 2.48 13.98
CA PRO A 182 6.23 2.81 14.56
C PRO A 182 6.71 4.24 14.24
N LEU A 183 5.92 5.02 13.49
CA LEU A 183 6.32 6.37 13.09
C LEU A 183 5.98 7.37 14.21
N ASN A 184 6.80 8.41 14.36
CA ASN A 184 6.44 9.58 15.16
C ASN A 184 5.47 10.48 14.39
N PHE A 185 5.70 10.65 13.08
CA PHE A 185 4.85 11.45 12.20
C PHE A 185 3.78 10.58 11.52
N GLN A 186 2.75 10.24 12.30
CA GLN A 186 1.74 9.25 11.92
C GLN A 186 0.61 9.77 11.00
N TYR A 187 0.93 10.63 10.02
CA TYR A 187 -0.05 11.02 9.01
C TYR A 187 -0.07 10.01 7.85
N ALA A 188 -1.25 9.63 7.38
CA ALA A 188 -1.48 8.72 6.25
C ALA A 188 -1.24 9.39 4.88
N TYR A 189 -0.37 10.40 4.83
CA TYR A 189 -0.22 11.32 3.70
C TYR A 189 0.19 10.63 2.39
N TYR A 190 0.96 9.54 2.44
CA TYR A 190 1.28 8.77 1.23
C TYR A 190 0.05 8.16 0.56
N SER A 191 -0.82 7.55 1.36
CA SER A 191 -2.06 6.95 0.86
C SER A 191 -3.07 8.02 0.44
N ALA A 192 -3.16 9.13 1.19
CA ALA A 192 -3.97 10.29 0.85
C ALA A 192 -3.54 10.93 -0.48
N LEU A 193 -2.24 11.20 -0.66
CA LEU A 193 -1.68 11.68 -1.92
C LEU A 193 -1.99 10.72 -3.06
N SER A 194 -1.84 9.42 -2.85
CA SER A 194 -2.14 8.42 -3.88
C SER A 194 -3.61 8.40 -4.26
N TYR A 195 -4.53 8.60 -3.29
CA TYR A 195 -5.96 8.74 -3.53
C TYR A 195 -6.29 9.97 -4.38
N ILE A 196 -5.78 11.14 -3.98
CA ILE A 196 -5.97 12.40 -4.70
C ILE A 196 -5.38 12.30 -6.10
N SER A 197 -4.23 11.65 -6.27
CA SER A 197 -3.60 11.45 -7.58
C SER A 197 -4.50 10.64 -8.52
N VAL A 198 -5.17 9.60 -8.01
CA VAL A 198 -6.14 8.85 -8.82
C VAL A 198 -7.30 9.76 -9.19
N ALA A 199 -7.86 10.49 -8.22
CA ALA A 199 -8.97 11.41 -8.47
C ALA A 199 -8.63 12.49 -9.52
N PHE A 200 -7.45 13.08 -9.40
CA PHE A 200 -6.94 14.06 -10.35
C PHE A 200 -6.77 13.44 -11.75
N ALA A 201 -6.18 12.24 -11.83
CA ALA A 201 -6.02 11.52 -13.09
C ALA A 201 -7.35 11.23 -13.80
N GLN A 202 -8.45 11.04 -13.06
CA GLN A 202 -9.77 10.80 -13.65
C GLN A 202 -10.32 12.01 -14.43
N GLN A 203 -9.72 13.18 -14.29
CA GLN A 203 -10.21 14.43 -14.89
C GLN A 203 -9.16 15.16 -15.71
N HIS A 204 -7.90 14.72 -15.68
CA HIS A 204 -6.76 15.46 -16.25
C HIS A 204 -5.81 14.55 -17.04
N SER A 205 -5.04 15.18 -17.91
CA SER A 205 -3.97 14.60 -18.72
C SER A 205 -2.77 14.12 -17.88
N PHE A 206 -1.81 13.46 -18.52
CA PHE A 206 -0.56 13.02 -17.88
C PHE A 206 0.27 14.21 -17.40
N VAL A 207 0.44 15.22 -18.25
CA VAL A 207 1.23 16.43 -17.94
C VAL A 207 0.62 17.22 -16.78
N GLU A 208 -0.70 17.38 -16.77
CA GLU A 208 -1.37 18.05 -15.66
C GLU A 208 -1.20 17.29 -14.34
N LEU A 209 -1.31 15.95 -14.36
CA LEU A 209 -1.06 15.13 -13.18
C LEU A 209 0.41 15.20 -12.72
N TRP A 210 1.36 15.20 -13.67
CA TRP A 210 2.78 15.39 -13.39
C TRP A 210 3.02 16.72 -12.67
N ASN A 211 2.49 17.81 -13.22
CA ASN A 211 2.62 19.15 -12.64
C ASN A 211 1.93 19.23 -11.27
N PHE A 212 0.75 18.62 -11.12
CA PHE A 212 0.09 18.51 -9.82
C PHE A 212 0.94 17.76 -8.79
N LEU A 213 1.67 16.71 -9.18
CA LEU A 213 2.52 15.94 -8.26
C LEU A 213 3.83 16.65 -7.91
N LYS A 214 4.25 17.66 -8.68
CA LYS A 214 5.51 18.41 -8.46
C LYS A 214 5.62 19.02 -7.07
N LYS A 215 4.51 19.49 -6.52
CA LYS A 215 4.41 20.04 -5.15
C LYS A 215 4.59 19.02 -4.02
N TYR A 216 4.54 17.72 -4.31
CA TYR A 216 4.61 16.67 -3.27
C TYR A 216 5.73 15.65 -3.48
N VAL A 217 6.29 15.60 -4.69
CA VAL A 217 7.26 14.59 -5.12
C VAL A 217 8.35 15.29 -5.90
N ASP A 218 9.49 15.53 -5.28
CA ASP A 218 10.55 16.38 -5.84
C ASP A 218 11.34 15.62 -6.91
N HIS A 219 11.66 14.35 -6.64
CA HIS A 219 12.49 13.54 -7.54
C HIS A 219 11.75 13.18 -8.84
N PRO A 220 12.24 13.60 -10.03
CA PRO A 220 11.53 13.43 -11.31
C PRO A 220 11.20 11.97 -11.64
N GLU A 221 12.14 11.05 -11.45
CA GLU A 221 11.89 9.59 -11.63
C GLU A 221 10.78 9.03 -10.73
N LYS A 222 10.74 9.45 -9.45
CA LYS A 222 9.68 9.03 -8.51
C LYS A 222 8.33 9.60 -8.94
N ARG A 223 8.31 10.84 -9.43
CA ARG A 223 7.12 11.51 -9.96
C ARG A 223 6.61 10.84 -11.23
N TRP A 224 7.51 10.44 -12.13
CA TRP A 224 7.16 9.72 -13.38
C TRP A 224 6.49 8.40 -13.05
N ALA A 225 7.14 7.61 -12.17
CA ALA A 225 6.61 6.33 -11.74
C ALA A 225 5.23 6.46 -11.08
N LYS A 226 4.98 7.52 -10.30
CA LYS A 226 3.67 7.81 -9.71
C LYS A 226 2.65 8.21 -10.78
N THR A 227 2.98 9.10 -11.69
CA THR A 227 2.09 9.57 -12.78
C THR A 227 1.69 8.41 -13.69
N LEU A 228 2.68 7.66 -14.20
CA LEU A 228 2.50 6.43 -14.97
C LEU A 228 1.62 5.43 -14.22
N ARG A 229 1.80 5.27 -12.90
CA ARG A 229 0.99 4.33 -12.12
C ARG A 229 -0.50 4.64 -12.18
N LYS A 230 -0.89 5.91 -12.31
CA LYS A 230 -2.28 6.35 -12.39
C LYS A 230 -2.78 6.33 -13.83
N LYS A 231 -1.95 6.72 -14.80
CA LYS A 231 -2.33 6.81 -16.22
C LYS A 231 -2.17 5.51 -17.01
N ARG A 232 -1.53 4.48 -16.45
CA ARG A 232 -1.42 3.18 -17.13
C ARG A 232 -2.79 2.60 -17.46
N GLY A 233 -2.87 1.95 -18.61
CA GLY A 233 -4.10 1.47 -19.19
C GLY A 233 -4.68 2.37 -20.28
N LEU A 234 -4.24 3.63 -20.36
CA LEU A 234 -4.61 4.56 -21.41
C LEU A 234 -3.58 4.54 -22.52
N GLU A 235 -4.03 4.49 -23.78
CA GLU A 235 -3.18 4.66 -24.96
C GLU A 235 -2.83 6.14 -25.14
N ASP A 236 -3.86 6.99 -25.29
CA ASP A 236 -3.70 8.44 -25.27
C ASP A 236 -3.78 8.98 -23.84
N THR A 237 -2.64 9.40 -23.29
CA THR A 237 -2.58 9.90 -21.91
C THR A 237 -2.97 11.37 -21.77
N SER A 238 -3.26 12.08 -22.88
CA SER A 238 -3.90 13.39 -22.84
C SER A 238 -5.35 13.30 -22.34
N GLN A 239 -6.00 12.16 -22.54
CA GLN A 239 -7.37 11.92 -22.09
C GLN A 239 -7.46 11.71 -20.57
N PRO A 240 -8.56 12.11 -19.93
CA PRO A 240 -8.84 11.78 -18.53
C PRO A 240 -8.99 10.27 -18.31
N GLY A 241 -8.73 9.81 -17.09
CA GLY A 241 -8.92 8.43 -16.67
C GLY A 241 -7.63 7.71 -16.27
N GLY A 242 -7.69 6.38 -16.26
CA GLY A 242 -6.58 5.50 -15.90
C GLY A 242 -6.91 4.59 -14.72
N PHE A 243 -5.90 3.90 -14.21
CA PHE A 243 -6.06 2.78 -13.28
C PHE A 243 -6.43 3.20 -11.85
N THR A 244 -7.58 2.72 -11.34
CA THR A 244 -8.12 3.14 -10.05
C THR A 244 -7.71 2.26 -8.86
N LYS A 245 -6.78 1.32 -9.04
CA LYS A 245 -6.35 0.39 -7.98
C LYS A 245 -5.87 1.11 -6.72
N ASP A 246 -5.20 2.25 -6.85
CA ASP A 246 -4.62 2.95 -5.70
C ASP A 246 -5.67 3.56 -4.75
N LEU A 247 -6.97 3.56 -5.11
CA LEU A 247 -8.05 3.94 -4.19
C LEU A 247 -8.13 3.00 -2.97
N VAL A 248 -7.79 1.71 -3.15
CA VAL A 248 -7.98 0.69 -2.10
C VAL A 248 -7.14 0.93 -0.85
N TYR A 249 -6.01 1.62 -0.96
CA TYR A 249 -5.11 1.85 0.16
C TYR A 249 -5.73 2.82 1.17
N PHE A 250 -6.13 4.01 0.72
CA PHE A 250 -6.67 5.03 1.60
C PHE A 250 -8.06 4.65 2.12
N GLU A 251 -8.95 4.16 1.25
CA GLU A 251 -10.27 3.68 1.67
C GLU A 251 -10.15 2.49 2.64
N GLY A 252 -9.18 1.61 2.39
CA GLY A 252 -8.87 0.47 3.26
C GLY A 252 -8.46 0.92 4.65
N ILE A 253 -7.52 1.86 4.76
CA ILE A 253 -7.03 2.36 6.06
C ILE A 253 -8.20 2.92 6.89
N VAL A 254 -9.04 3.78 6.30
CA VAL A 254 -10.20 4.35 7.00
C VAL A 254 -11.19 3.25 7.42
N LYS A 255 -11.51 2.33 6.49
CA LYS A 255 -12.50 1.27 6.74
C LYS A 255 -12.04 0.31 7.83
N VAL A 256 -10.77 -0.11 7.80
CA VAL A 256 -10.20 -1.00 8.82
C VAL A 256 -10.11 -0.30 10.17
N TRP A 257 -9.70 0.98 10.20
CA TRP A 257 -9.64 1.72 11.47
C TRP A 257 -11.02 1.83 12.14
N LYS A 258 -12.07 2.15 11.37
CA LYS A 258 -13.44 2.20 11.89
C LYS A 258 -13.90 0.85 12.44
N TYR A 259 -13.61 -0.23 11.72
CA TYR A 259 -13.88 -1.58 12.21
C TYR A 259 -13.15 -1.83 13.54
N LEU A 260 -11.86 -1.51 13.63
CA LEU A 260 -11.08 -1.67 14.85
C LEU A 260 -11.65 -0.85 16.00
N LYS A 261 -12.04 0.41 15.77
CA LYS A 261 -12.69 1.25 16.78
C LYS A 261 -13.99 0.66 17.34
N GLN A 262 -14.75 -0.07 16.52
CA GLN A 262 -15.98 -0.75 16.93
C GLN A 262 -15.74 -2.09 17.64
N ASN A 263 -14.50 -2.59 17.62
CA ASN A 263 -14.13 -3.91 18.15
C ASN A 263 -12.93 -3.78 19.10
N ASP A 264 -12.88 -2.70 19.89
CA ASP A 264 -11.86 -2.43 20.92
C ASP A 264 -10.40 -2.57 20.45
N PHE A 265 -10.18 -2.26 19.17
CA PHE A 265 -8.91 -2.39 18.47
C PHE A 265 -8.31 -3.81 18.48
N ASP A 266 -9.13 -4.84 18.68
CA ASP A 266 -8.72 -6.23 18.54
C ASP A 266 -8.59 -6.62 17.06
N ILE A 267 -7.38 -6.99 16.66
CA ILE A 267 -7.07 -7.43 15.30
C ILE A 267 -7.24 -8.94 15.09
N THR A 268 -7.51 -9.71 16.15
CA THR A 268 -7.44 -11.19 16.12
C THR A 268 -8.24 -11.78 14.96
N ASN A 269 -9.46 -11.28 14.75
CA ASN A 269 -10.36 -11.74 13.70
C ASN A 269 -9.92 -11.34 12.28
N LEU A 270 -9.12 -10.29 12.13
CA LEU A 270 -8.52 -9.91 10.84
C LEU A 270 -7.41 -10.88 10.42
N TYR A 271 -6.83 -11.62 11.37
CA TYR A 271 -5.75 -12.57 11.13
C TYR A 271 -6.21 -13.99 10.86
N LEU A 272 -7.51 -14.26 10.71
CA LEU A 272 -8.05 -15.55 10.22
C LEU A 272 -7.63 -15.86 8.78
N GLY A 273 -6.93 -14.94 8.10
CA GLY A 273 -6.32 -15.12 6.80
C GLY A 273 -6.44 -13.85 5.96
N LYS A 274 -6.31 -14.01 4.64
CA LYS A 274 -6.56 -12.94 3.66
C LYS A 274 -8.04 -12.84 3.35
N ILE A 275 -8.80 -12.28 4.28
CA ILE A 275 -10.27 -12.18 4.25
C ILE A 275 -10.73 -10.71 4.28
N ALA A 276 -11.89 -10.45 3.69
CA ALA A 276 -12.55 -9.16 3.77
C ALA A 276 -13.21 -8.98 5.15
N LEU A 277 -13.52 -7.74 5.53
CA LEU A 277 -14.20 -7.47 6.82
C LEU A 277 -15.57 -8.16 6.88
N GLU A 278 -16.25 -8.20 5.74
CA GLU A 278 -17.57 -8.81 5.56
C GLU A 278 -17.56 -10.34 5.76
N ASP A 279 -16.40 -10.98 5.61
CA ASP A 279 -16.28 -12.44 5.69
C ASP A 279 -15.74 -12.92 7.04
N ILE A 280 -15.58 -12.05 8.03
CA ILE A 280 -15.08 -12.44 9.37
C ILE A 280 -15.98 -13.49 10.01
N THR A 281 -17.29 -13.22 10.09
CA THR A 281 -18.26 -14.17 10.65
C THR A 281 -18.28 -15.50 9.89
N LYS A 282 -18.19 -15.45 8.56
CA LYS A 282 -18.11 -16.65 7.70
C LYS A 282 -16.85 -17.47 8.03
N SER A 283 -15.71 -16.79 8.17
CA SER A 283 -14.42 -17.42 8.48
C SER A 283 -14.45 -18.11 9.84
N LEU A 284 -15.00 -17.45 10.87
CA LEU A 284 -15.16 -18.03 12.21
C LEU A 284 -16.06 -19.27 12.19
N LYS A 285 -17.19 -19.24 11.46
CA LYS A 285 -18.08 -20.41 11.34
C LYS A 285 -17.40 -21.60 10.65
N MET A 286 -16.58 -21.33 9.63
CA MET A 286 -15.89 -22.38 8.87
C MET A 286 -14.71 -22.99 9.63
N ASN A 287 -14.08 -22.25 10.55
CA ASN A 287 -12.96 -22.75 11.34
C ASN A 287 -12.94 -22.16 12.78
N PRO A 288 -13.90 -22.56 13.64
CA PRO A 288 -14.16 -21.89 14.92
C PRO A 288 -13.07 -22.07 15.97
N LYS A 289 -12.22 -23.09 15.83
CA LYS A 289 -11.13 -23.40 16.78
C LYS A 289 -9.77 -22.84 16.33
N PHE A 290 -9.71 -22.14 15.20
CA PHE A 290 -8.46 -21.62 14.67
C PHE A 290 -7.88 -20.53 15.56
N LYS A 291 -6.62 -20.69 15.96
CA LYS A 291 -5.86 -19.66 16.67
C LYS A 291 -4.87 -19.03 15.70
N PRO A 292 -5.09 -17.78 15.24
CA PRO A 292 -4.20 -17.16 14.27
C PRO A 292 -2.85 -16.83 14.88
N LEU A 293 -1.79 -16.92 14.06
CA LEU A 293 -0.52 -16.27 14.36
C LEU A 293 -0.71 -14.75 14.28
N LEU A 294 -0.41 -14.05 15.37
CA LEU A 294 -0.62 -12.61 15.52
C LEU A 294 0.70 -11.85 15.56
N PRO A 295 0.72 -10.57 15.13
CA PRO A 295 1.95 -9.79 15.13
C PRO A 295 2.41 -9.46 16.55
N SER A 296 3.72 -9.54 16.79
CA SER A 296 4.35 -9.28 18.07
C SER A 296 4.06 -7.88 18.61
N PHE A 297 4.01 -6.86 17.75
CA PHE A 297 3.68 -5.49 18.16
C PHE A 297 2.24 -5.32 18.68
N PHE A 298 1.35 -6.29 18.43
CA PHE A 298 0.03 -6.37 19.06
C PHE A 298 0.07 -7.22 20.34
N VAL A 299 0.68 -8.40 20.27
CA VAL A 299 0.66 -9.38 21.39
C VAL A 299 1.45 -8.89 22.60
N VAL A 300 2.58 -8.21 22.39
CA VAL A 300 3.46 -7.75 23.48
C VAL A 300 2.77 -6.71 24.36
N ASN A 301 1.98 -5.81 23.78
CA ASN A 301 1.26 -4.80 24.54
C ASN A 301 0.00 -4.35 23.77
N LYS A 302 -1.13 -5.02 24.05
CA LYS A 302 -2.41 -4.75 23.39
C LYS A 302 -2.95 -3.36 23.68
N GLU A 303 -2.76 -2.84 24.88
CA GLU A 303 -3.23 -1.50 25.29
C GLU A 303 -2.45 -0.39 24.57
N LYS A 304 -1.13 -0.52 24.48
CA LYS A 304 -0.29 0.36 23.66
C LYS A 304 -0.70 0.26 22.20
N TYR A 305 -1.00 -0.95 21.72
CA TYR A 305 -1.46 -1.12 20.35
C TYR A 305 -2.77 -0.35 20.10
N ALA A 306 -3.78 -0.61 20.92
CA ALA A 306 -5.09 0.01 20.83
C ALA A 306 -5.02 1.55 20.93
N SER A 307 -4.31 2.06 21.94
CA SER A 307 -4.16 3.51 22.12
C SER A 307 -3.44 4.17 20.93
N THR A 308 -2.35 3.58 20.43
CA THR A 308 -1.60 4.12 19.29
C THR A 308 -2.43 4.11 18.01
N ILE A 309 -3.12 3.00 17.68
CA ILE A 309 -3.96 2.92 16.48
C ILE A 309 -5.16 3.88 16.57
N ASN A 310 -5.76 4.03 17.76
CA ASN A 310 -6.81 5.04 17.97
C ASN A 310 -6.25 6.45 17.68
N GLN A 311 -5.12 6.81 18.28
CA GLN A 311 -4.45 8.11 18.06
C GLN A 311 -4.14 8.36 16.58
N ILE A 312 -3.67 7.34 15.84
CA ILE A 312 -3.44 7.42 14.40
C ILE A 312 -4.73 7.86 13.69
N GLY A 313 -5.86 7.20 13.94
CA GLY A 313 -7.10 7.56 13.26
C GLY A 313 -7.71 8.88 13.70
N GLN A 314 -7.55 9.29 14.96
CA GLN A 314 -7.94 10.63 15.41
C GLN A 314 -7.10 11.72 14.72
N LYS A 315 -5.77 11.56 14.68
CA LYS A 315 -4.84 12.48 14.01
C LYS A 315 -5.13 12.62 12.52
N ASN A 316 -5.58 11.53 11.88
CA ASN A 316 -5.98 11.51 10.48
C ASN A 316 -7.48 11.71 10.26
N MET A 317 -8.25 12.04 11.30
CA MET A 317 -9.68 12.39 11.23
C MET A 317 -10.55 11.31 10.56
N PHE A 318 -10.21 10.03 10.71
CA PHE A 318 -10.93 8.91 10.07
C PHE A 318 -12.37 8.74 10.54
N ASN A 319 -12.73 9.33 11.67
CA ASN A 319 -14.08 9.37 12.23
C ASN A 319 -15.01 10.40 11.58
N GLN A 320 -14.51 11.28 10.71
CA GLN A 320 -15.31 12.36 10.11
C GLN A 320 -16.13 11.93 8.87
N ILE A 321 -15.90 10.72 8.34
CA ILE A 321 -16.57 10.22 7.13
C ILE A 321 -17.17 8.85 7.33
#